data_AF-A0AAN8TP98-F1
#
_entry.id   AF-A0AAN8TP98-F1
#
_cell.length_a   1.000
_cell.length_b   1.000
_cell.length_c   1.000
_cell.angle_alpha   90.00
_cell.angle_beta   90.00
_cell.angle_gamma   90.00
#
_symmetry.space_group_name_H-M   'P 1'
#
loop_
_entity.id
_entity.type
_entity.pdbx_description
1 polymer ?
#
loop_
_entity_poly.entity_id
_entity_poly.type
_entity_poly.pdbx_seq_one_letter_code
_entity_poly.pdbx_strand_id
1 'polypeptide(L)' 'MKFLQLQLDPASGNTLPANGNGSITQKLRITNGQHGKKALVMRIRISYKVNNKDVLEEGQVSNFPRDL' A
#
# COMPACT_ATOMS: atom_id res chain seq x y z
N MET A 1 14.72 9.17 17.57
CA MET A 1 13.61 8.19 17.46
C MET A 1 13.12 8.15 16.03
N LYS A 2 12.97 6.96 15.42
CA LYS A 2 12.52 6.81 14.03
C LYS A 2 11.02 7.16 13.97
N PHE A 3 10.66 8.15 13.16
CA PHE A 3 9.33 8.76 13.15
C PHE A 3 8.23 7.84 12.59
N LEU A 4 8.60 6.95 11.65
CA LEU A 4 7.72 5.94 11.06
C LEU A 4 8.45 4.60 10.97
N GLN A 5 7.76 3.52 11.32
CA GLN A 5 8.13 2.15 10.98
C GLN A 5 7.01 1.52 10.16
N LEU A 6 7.40 0.70 9.19
CA LEU A 6 6.48 0.02 8.28
C LEU A 6 6.83 -1.46 8.26
N GLN A 7 5.82 -2.30 8.46
CA GLN A 7 5.91 -3.73 8.27
C GLN A 7 4.85 -4.14 7.24
N LEU A 8 5.28 -4.96 6.27
CA LEU A 8 4.43 -5.48 5.22
C LEU A 8 4.35 -7.00 5.38
N ASP A 9 3.15 -7.52 5.58
CA ASP A 9 2.92 -8.97 5.55
C ASP A 9 2.87 -9.45 4.09
N PRO A 10 3.07 -10.75 3.83
CA PRO A 10 2.85 -11.31 2.50
C PRO A 10 1.43 -11.00 1.98
N ALA A 11 1.33 -10.79 0.67
CA ALA A 11 0.03 -10.66 0.01
C ALA A 11 -0.70 -12.01 -0.03
N SER A 12 -2.03 -11.98 -0.10
CA SER A 12 -2.87 -13.18 -0.25
C SER A 12 -2.65 -13.93 -1.56
N GLY A 13 -2.00 -13.29 -2.54
CA GLY A 13 -1.67 -13.85 -3.84
C GLY A 13 -0.99 -12.79 -4.72
N ASN A 14 -0.62 -13.20 -5.93
CA ASN A 14 0.04 -12.34 -6.93
C ASN A 14 -0.72 -12.28 -8.26
N THR A 15 -1.91 -12.90 -8.34
CA THR A 15 -2.74 -12.96 -9.55
C THR A 15 -4.12 -12.41 -9.20
N LEU A 16 -4.52 -11.36 -9.91
CA LEU A 16 -5.85 -10.78 -9.79
C LEU A 16 -6.72 -11.33 -10.92
N PRO A 17 -7.86 -11.98 -10.64
CA PRO A 17 -8.78 -12.42 -11.68
C PRO A 17 -9.33 -11.25 -12.49
N ALA A 18 -9.53 -11.46 -13.79
CA ALA A 18 -10.17 -10.46 -14.65
C ALA A 18 -11.63 -10.19 -14.23
N ASN A 19 -12.18 -9.07 -14.71
CA ASN A 19 -13.58 -8.69 -14.55
C ASN A 19 -14.06 -8.53 -13.10
N GLY A 20 -13.16 -8.26 -12.16
CA GLY A 20 -13.53 -7.99 -10.76
C GLY A 20 -13.91 -9.23 -9.95
N ASN A 21 -13.63 -10.44 -10.44
CA ASN A 21 -13.97 -11.70 -9.77
C ASN A 21 -13.04 -12.07 -8.61
N GLY A 22 -12.32 -11.11 -8.03
CA GLY A 22 -11.42 -11.36 -6.91
C GLY A 22 -10.69 -10.11 -6.44
N SER A 23 -9.93 -10.27 -5.37
CA SER A 23 -9.10 -9.23 -4.78
C SER A 23 -7.81 -9.82 -4.24
N ILE A 24 -6.73 -9.06 -4.31
CA ILE A 24 -5.50 -9.35 -3.55
C ILE A 24 -5.53 -8.46 -2.32
N THR A 25 -5.35 -9.06 -1.14
CA THR A 25 -5.21 -8.32 0.12
C THR A 25 -3.79 -8.43 0.63
N GLN A 26 -3.25 -7.33 1.15
CA GLN A 26 -1.94 -7.31 1.79
C GLN A 26 -2.01 -6.40 3.02
N LYS A 27 -1.51 -6.90 4.15
CA LYS A 27 -1.58 -6.16 5.41
C LYS A 27 -0.34 -5.31 5.60
N LEU A 28 -0.57 -4.02 5.83
CA LEU A 28 0.45 -3.05 6.18
C LEU A 28 0.25 -2.61 7.63
N ARG A 29 1.31 -2.68 8.45
CA ARG A 29 1.33 -2.09 9.79
C ARG A 29 2.27 -0.90 9.82
N ILE A 30 1.77 0.23 10.31
CA ILE A 30 2.53 1.46 10.44
C ILE A 30 2.59 1.84 11.90
N THR A 31 3.80 1.97 12.43
CA THR A 31 4.03 2.55 13.76
C THR A 31 4.42 4.00 13.58
N ASN A 32 3.56 4.93 13.99
CA ASN A 32 3.82 6.37 13.91
C ASN A 32 4.13 6.96 15.29
N GLY A 33 5.41 7.19 15.56
CA GLY A 33 5.87 7.79 16.82
C GLY A 33 5.54 9.28 16.97
N GLN A 34 5.00 9.91 15.92
CA GLN A 34 4.54 11.30 15.90
C GLN A 34 3.06 11.40 15.50
N HIS A 35 2.26 10.37 15.83
CA HIS A 35 0.81 10.37 15.60
C HIS A 35 0.17 11.66 16.15
N GLY A 36 -0.74 12.25 15.38
CA GLY A 36 -1.39 13.54 15.67
C GLY A 36 -0.53 14.80 15.45
N LYS A 37 0.79 14.69 15.25
CA LYS A 37 1.68 15.86 15.02
C LYS A 37 1.98 16.12 13.55
N LYS A 38 2.08 15.05 12.75
CA LYS A 38 2.33 15.12 11.30
C LYS A 38 1.36 14.21 10.57
N ALA A 39 0.87 14.68 9.42
CA ALA A 39 0.08 13.86 8.52
C ALA A 39 0.92 12.68 8.00
N LEU A 40 0.31 11.50 7.94
CA LEU A 40 0.92 10.35 7.29
C LEU A 40 0.85 10.54 5.77
N VAL A 41 1.98 10.30 5.10
CA VAL A 41 2.06 10.26 3.65
C VAL A 41 2.74 8.95 3.25
N MET A 42 2.16 8.25 2.29
CA MET A 42 2.66 6.98 1.79
C MET A 42 2.89 7.06 0.29
N ARG A 43 4.06 6.61 -0.16
CA ARG A 43 4.34 6.38 -1.58
C ARG A 43 4.19 4.89 -1.85
N ILE A 44 3.40 4.53 -2.86
CA ILE A 44 3.11 3.16 -3.26
C ILE A 44 3.65 2.95 -4.67
N ARG A 45 4.20 1.75 -4.91
CA ARG A 45 4.64 1.29 -6.22
C ARG A 45 4.03 -0.09 -6.45
N ILE A 46 3.29 -0.25 -7.55
CA ILE A 46 2.65 -1.51 -7.93
C ILE A 46 3.21 -1.94 -9.29
N SER A 47 3.71 -3.16 -9.36
CA SER A 47 4.17 -3.78 -10.61
C SER A 47 3.36 -5.02 -10.91
N TYR A 48 2.84 -5.13 -12.13
CA TYR A 48 2.07 -6.28 -12.57
C TYR A 48 2.23 -6.52 -14.06
N LYS A 49 1.76 -7.68 -14.54
CA LYS A 49 1.74 -8.05 -15.94
C LYS A 49 0.30 -8.21 -16.42
N VAL A 50 -0.06 -7.55 -17.51
CA VAL A 50 -1.39 -7.65 -18.14
C VAL A 50 -1.22 -7.85 -19.64
N ASN A 51 -1.89 -8.85 -20.23
CA ASN A 51 -1.77 -9.20 -21.66
C ASN A 51 -0.30 -9.31 -22.12
N ASN A 52 0.50 -10.00 -21.30
CA ASN A 52 1.94 -10.19 -21.47
C ASN A 52 2.82 -8.93 -21.45
N LYS A 53 2.29 -7.77 -21.07
CA LYS A 53 3.02 -6.52 -20.94
C LYS A 53 3.25 -6.17 -19.47
N ASP A 54 4.46 -5.76 -19.16
CA ASP A 54 4.81 -5.27 -17.83
C ASP A 54 4.30 -3.84 -17.65
N VAL A 55 3.67 -3.58 -16.50
CA VAL A 55 3.13 -2.28 -16.12
C VAL A 55 3.70 -1.90 -14.76
N LEU A 56 4.05 -0.62 -14.63
CA LEU A 56 4.49 -0.04 -13.38
C LEU A 56 3.68 1.22 -13.08
N GLU A 57 3.07 1.23 -11.90
CA GLU A 57 2.31 2.35 -11.39
C GLU A 57 2.93 2.86 -10.09
N GLU A 58 3.06 4.17 -9.97
CA GLU A 58 3.51 4.84 -8.76
C GLU A 58 2.47 5.86 -8.33
N GLY A 59 2.22 5.94 -7.04
CA GLY A 59 1.22 6.83 -6.48
C GLY A 59 1.58 7.30 -5.08
N GLN A 60 0.89 8.34 -4.63
CA GLN A 60 1.03 8.88 -3.29
C GLN A 60 -0.34 8.94 -2.62
N VAL A 61 -0.45 8.34 -1.44
CA VAL A 61 -1.60 8.45 -0.56
C VAL A 61 -1.25 9.46 0.54
N SER A 62 -1.98 10.56 0.59
CA SER A 62 -1.78 11.64 1.57
C SER A 62 -3.06 12.03 2.31
N ASN A 63 -4.17 11.37 1.98
CA ASN A 63 -5.51 11.57 2.52
C ASN A 63 -5.85 10.56 3.62
N PHE A 64 -4.86 10.16 4.44
CA PHE A 64 -5.14 9.35 5.62
C PHE A 64 -6.00 10.15 6.62
N PRO A 65 -7.09 9.56 7.15
CA PRO A 65 -7.87 10.17 8.23
C PRO A 65 -6.97 10.58 9.40
N ARG A 66 -7.25 11.74 9.99
CA ARG A 66 -6.39 12.34 11.03
C ARG A 66 -6.57 11.71 12.41
N ASP A 67 -7.65 10.96 12.58
CA ASP A 67 -8.12 10.31 13.79
C ASP A 67 -7.72 8.82 13.89
N LEU A 68 -6.96 8.31 12.90
CA LEU A 68 -6.38 6.94 12.88
C LEU A 68 -5.02 6.84 13.59
#